data_AF-A0A7L0UK58-F1
#
_entry.id   AF-A0A7L0UK58-F1
#
_cell.length_a   1.000
_cell.length_b   1.000
_cell.length_c   1.000
_cell.angle_alpha   90.00
_cell.angle_beta   90.00
_cell.angle_gamma   90.00
#
_symmetry.space_group_name_H-M   'P 1'
#
loop_
_entity.id
_entity.type
_entity.pdbx_description
1 polymer ?
#
loop_
_entity_poly.entity_id
_entity_poly.type
_entity_poly.pdbx_seq_one_letter_code
_entity_poly.pdbx_strand_id
1 'polypeptide(L)' 'ALVCLPTYMHAVIDRHYLQSQGYSVWNIGLSDSYCRPTITPTEVIFNVPYNGCGTRRQV' A
#
# COMPACT_ATOMS: atom_id res chain seq x y z
N ALA A 1 -1.08 7.28 -6.31
CA ALA A 1 -2.17 6.86 -7.22
C ALA A 1 -2.79 5.55 -6.73
N LEU A 2 -4.07 5.32 -7.02
CA LEU A 2 -4.76 4.06 -6.74
C LEU A 2 -5.42 3.58 -8.04
N VAL A 3 -5.18 2.32 -8.41
CA VAL A 3 -5.78 1.68 -9.58
C VAL A 3 -6.45 0.38 -9.15
N CYS A 4 -7.69 0.18 -9.57
CA CYS A 4 -8.42 -1.07 -9.34
C CYS A 4 -8.23 -1.99 -10.54
N LEU A 5 -7.45 -3.05 -10.35
CA LEU A 5 -7.29 -4.12 -11.34
C LEU A 5 -8.30 -5.25 -11.06
N PRO A 6 -8.50 -6.20 -11.98
CA PRO A 6 -9.53 -7.23 -11.83
C PRO A 6 -9.41 -8.09 -10.57
N THR A 7 -8.19 -8.31 -10.06
CA THR A 7 -7.93 -9.21 -8.92
C THR A 7 -7.36 -8.52 -7.68
N TYR A 8 -6.85 -7.28 -7.80
CA TYR A 8 -6.26 -6.53 -6.70
C TYR A 8 -6.31 -5.02 -6.95
N MET A 9 -6.12 -4.24 -5.90
CA MET A 9 -5.88 -2.80 -5.98
C MET A 9 -4.38 -2.53 -5.97
N HIS A 10 -3.91 -1.67 -6.88
CA HIS A 10 -2.53 -1.21 -6.95
C HIS A 10 -2.43 0.21 -6.39
N ALA A 11 -1.80 0.36 -5.23
CA ALA A 11 -1.61 1.63 -4.57
C ALA A 11 -0.12 2.04 -4.61
N VAL A 12 0.15 3.22 -5.15
CA VAL A 12 1.50 3.80 -5.24
C VAL A 12 1.51 5.11 -4.47
N ILE A 13 2.45 5.23 -3.54
CA ILE A 13 2.61 6.40 -2.68
C ILE A 13 4.01 6.96 -2.91
N ASP A 14 4.12 8.28 -3.09
CA ASP A 14 5.42 8.94 -3.22
C ASP A 14 6.19 8.89 -1.89
N ARG A 15 7.43 8.41 -1.94
CA ARG A 15 8.28 8.24 -0.76
C ARG A 15 8.71 9.58 -0.18
N HIS A 16 9.01 10.57 -1.02
CA HIS A 16 9.44 11.89 -0.58
C HIS A 16 8.31 12.62 0.15
N TYR A 17 7.08 12.44 -0.32
CA TYR A 17 5.88 12.93 0.34
C TYR A 17 5.77 12.35 1.76
N LEU A 18 5.85 11.02 1.92
CA LEU A 18 5.82 10.38 3.24
C LEU A 18 6.91 10.93 4.17
N GLN A 19 8.14 11.04 3.68
CA GLN A 19 9.27 11.56 4.45
C GLN A 19 9.09 13.03 4.85
N SER A 20 8.56 13.87 3.95
CA SER A 20 8.29 15.30 4.22
C SER A 20 7.23 15.50 5.30
N GLN A 21 6.33 14.53 5.47
CA GLN A 21 5.32 14.51 6.53
C GLN A 21 5.85 13.87 7.83
N GLY A 22 7.13 13.46 7.87
CA GLY A 22 7.75 12.82 9.04
C GLY A 22 7.43 11.33 9.20
N TYR A 23 6.84 10.68 8.20
CA TYR A 23 6.55 9.25 8.25
C TYR A 23 7.77 8.40 7.85
N SER A 24 8.04 7.37 8.65
CA SER A 24 8.99 6.33 8.30
C SER A 24 8.36 5.34 7.32
N VAL A 25 8.95 5.20 6.14
CA VAL A 25 8.53 4.19 5.14
C VAL A 25 8.69 2.75 5.63
N TRP A 26 9.43 2.51 6.71
CA TRP A 26 9.59 1.19 7.31
C TRP A 26 8.44 0.81 8.24
N ASN A 27 7.69 1.80 8.72
CA ASN A 27 6.55 1.62 9.62
C ASN A 27 5.20 1.76 8.89
N ILE A 28 5.20 1.76 7.56
CA ILE A 28 3.98 1.78 6.76
C ILE A 28 3.52 0.36 6.45
N GLY A 29 2.23 0.09 6.62
CA GLY A 29 1.66 -1.24 6.42
C GLY A 29 0.15 -1.21 6.29
N LEU A 30 -0.42 -2.34 5.88
CA LEU A 30 -1.87 -2.55 5.82
C LEU A 30 -2.37 -3.17 7.12
N SER A 31 -3.69 -3.36 7.23
CA SER A 31 -4.31 -4.01 8.40
C SER A 31 -3.77 -5.43 8.65
N ASP A 32 -3.36 -6.12 7.59
CA ASP A 32 -2.62 -7.39 7.69
C ASP A 32 -1.11 -7.13 7.60
N SER A 33 -0.37 -7.47 8.67
CA SER A 33 1.08 -7.29 8.75
C SER A 33 1.90 -8.16 7.79
N TYR A 34 1.30 -9.23 7.23
CA TYR A 34 1.94 -10.05 6.22
C TYR A 34 1.92 -9.38 4.84
N CYS A 35 1.02 -8.42 4.62
CA CYS A 35 0.97 -7.67 3.38
C CYS A 35 1.97 -6.52 3.39
N ARG A 36 3.20 -6.84 3.00
CA ARG A 36 4.31 -5.90 2.94
C ARG A 36 4.33 -5.13 1.63
N PRO A 37 4.66 -3.82 1.65
CA PRO A 37 4.88 -3.07 0.43
C PRO A 37 6.19 -3.45 -0.26
N THR A 38 6.25 -3.18 -1.56
CA THR A 38 7.51 -3.04 -2.28
C THR A 38 7.98 -1.60 -2.15
N ILE A 39 9.18 -1.41 -1.58
CA ILE A 39 9.76 -0.08 -1.37
C ILE A 39 10.85 0.15 -2.42
N THR A 40 10.73 1.24 -3.16
CA THR A 40 11.73 1.72 -4.13
C THR A 40 12.36 3.02 -3.62
N PRO A 41 13.36 3.59 -4.34
CA PRO A 41 13.94 4.88 -3.99
C PRO A 41 12.94 6.04 -3.98
N THR A 42 11.87 5.97 -4.79
CA THR A 42 10.91 7.06 -4.98
C THR A 42 9.49 6.70 -4.55
N GLU A 43 9.16 5.41 -4.42
CA GLU A 43 7.78 4.96 -4.24
C GLU A 43 7.65 3.87 -3.17
N VAL A 44 6.48 3.83 -2.56
CA VAL A 44 5.99 2.72 -1.74
C VAL A 44 4.77 2.14 -2.43
N ILE A 45 4.86 0.85 -2.78
CA ILE A 45 3.88 0.18 -3.64
C ILE A 45 3.20 -0.94 -2.85
N PHE A 46 1.87 -0.94 -2.85
CA PHE A 46 1.05 -2.03 -2.32
C PHE A 46 0.23 -2.67 -3.44
N ASN A 47 0.30 -3.99 -3.55
CA ASN A 47 -0.64 -4.79 -4.32
C ASN A 47 -1.60 -5.47 -3.32
N VAL A 48 -2.84 -4.98 -3.26
CA VAL A 48 -3.83 -5.35 -2.23
C VAL A 48 -4.90 -6.25 -2.84
N PRO A 49 -4.87 -7.58 -2.61
CA PRO A 49 -5.88 -8.50 -3.14
C PRO A 49 -7.24 -8.23 -2.50
N TYR A 50 -8.32 -8.27 -3.27
CA TYR A 50 -9.68 -8.05 -2.75
C TYR A 50 -10.09 -9.07 -1.68
N ASN A 51 -9.54 -10.28 -1.74
CA ASN A 51 -9.83 -11.38 -0.82
C ASN A 51 -8.71 -11.59 0.22
N GLY A 52 -7.85 -10.59 0.45
CA GLY A 52 -6.72 -10.70 1.38
C GLY A 52 -6.33 -9.36 1.99
N CYS A 53 -5.20 -9.31 2.69
CA CYS A 53 -4.63 -8.10 3.30
C CYS A 53 -5.55 -7.33 4.27
N GLY A 54 -6.50 -8.04 4.91
CA GLY A 54 -7.51 -7.43 5.78
C GLY A 54 -8.59 -6.64 5.04
N THR A 55 -8.67 -6.75 3.72
CA THR A 55 -9.70 -6.10 2.89
C THR A 55 -11.08 -6.62 3.26
N ARG A 56 -12.08 -5.74 3.32
CA ARG A 56 -13.48 -6.08 3.61
C ARG A 56 -14.36 -5.63 2.46
N ARG A 57 -15.30 -6.49 2.07
CA ARG A 57 -16.36 -6.14 1.11
C ARG A 57 -17.55 -5.55 1.86
N GLN A 58 -18.01 -4.39 1.43
CA GLN A 58 -19.24 -3.76 1.91
C GLN A 58 -20.30 -3.82 0.80
N VAL A 59 -21.55 -3.94 1.21
CA VAL A 59 -22.75 -4.04 0.35
C VAL A 59 -23.63 -2.83 0.53
#